data_AF-A0A087TFJ1-F1
#
_entry.id   AF-A0A087TFJ1-F1
#
_cell.length_a   1.000
_cell.length_b   1.000
_cell.length_c   1.000
_cell.angle_alpha   90.00
_cell.angle_beta   90.00
_cell.angle_gamma   90.00
#
_symmetry.space_group_name_H-M   'P 1'
#
loop_
_entity.id
_entity.type
_entity.pdbx_description
1 polymer ?
#
loop_
_entity_poly.entity_id
_entity_poly.type
_entity_poly.pdbx_seq_one_letter_code
_entity_poly.pdbx_strand_id
1 'polypeptide(L)'
;MDIPRWLPCYTLNYHLNNNKDPRSTDAKLEILLNWRYNNLVLNFDVRNNVYPSVQPGGILGIGSPFEPIVPKIRLRHDRNYIIKLQLEEEKKLPFPYDTDCHNYTEDWLKNNRTGPRSKEMCVQLCIQEISKESYCGPCLSLELYADGA
;
A
#
# COMPACT_ATOMS: atom_id res chain seq x y z
N MET A 1 -16.79 -23.61 -7.27
CA MET A 1 -16.41 -22.50 -8.17
C MET A 1 -16.28 -21.27 -7.29
N ASP A 2 -15.06 -20.91 -6.92
CA ASP A 2 -14.79 -19.71 -6.14
C ASP A 2 -14.82 -18.50 -7.08
N ILE A 3 -15.86 -17.69 -6.94
CA ILE A 3 -15.97 -16.42 -7.64
C ILE A 3 -15.03 -15.45 -6.91
N PRO A 4 -13.96 -14.93 -7.54
CA PRO A 4 -13.08 -13.97 -6.88
C PRO A 4 -13.91 -12.75 -6.46
N ARG A 5 -13.97 -12.53 -5.15
CA ARG A 5 -14.69 -11.40 -4.57
C ARG A 5 -13.77 -10.20 -4.47
N TRP A 6 -14.08 -9.21 -5.31
CA TRP A 6 -13.43 -7.92 -5.29
C TRP A 6 -14.02 -7.08 -4.16
N LEU A 7 -13.28 -6.90 -3.08
CA LEU A 7 -13.62 -5.91 -2.05
C LEU A 7 -13.04 -4.55 -2.48
N PRO A 8 -13.83 -3.46 -2.44
CA PRO A 8 -13.32 -2.13 -2.78
C PRO A 8 -12.21 -1.75 -1.80
N CYS A 9 -11.06 -1.35 -2.34
CA CYS A 9 -9.92 -0.86 -1.57
C CYS A 9 -9.86 0.67 -1.69
N TYR A 10 -9.57 1.33 -0.57
CA TYR A 10 -9.37 2.78 -0.52
C TYR A 10 -7.95 3.07 -0.04
N THR A 11 -7.32 4.05 -0.66
CA THR A 11 -5.94 4.45 -0.32
C THR A 11 -5.90 5.93 0.03
N LEU A 12 -5.04 6.27 1.00
CA LEU A 12 -4.79 7.65 1.39
C LEU A 12 -3.37 8.02 0.96
N ASN A 13 -3.20 9.18 0.34
CA ASN A 13 -1.89 9.70 -0.08
C ASN A 13 -1.10 8.74 -1.01
N TYR A 14 -1.80 8.01 -1.88
CA TYR A 14 -1.20 7.08 -2.83
C TYR A 14 -0.82 7.78 -4.15
N HIS A 15 0.43 7.66 -4.59
CA HIS A 15 0.98 8.40 -5.74
C HIS A 15 1.77 7.49 -6.68
N LEU A 16 1.27 6.28 -6.93
CA LEU A 16 1.96 5.31 -7.79
C LEU A 16 2.20 5.84 -9.21
N ASN A 17 1.16 6.40 -9.84
CA ASN A 17 1.21 6.92 -11.22
C ASN A 17 1.08 8.45 -11.29
N ASN A 18 1.38 9.15 -10.20
CA ASN A 18 1.19 10.59 -10.10
C ASN A 18 2.53 11.32 -10.07
N ASN A 19 2.62 12.42 -10.81
CA ASN A 19 3.83 13.25 -10.87
C ASN A 19 3.92 14.24 -9.70
N LYS A 20 2.89 14.27 -8.85
CA LYS A 20 2.84 15.06 -7.62
C LYS A 20 3.59 14.36 -6.51
N ASP A 21 4.24 15.16 -5.68
CA ASP A 21 4.86 14.67 -4.47
C ASP A 21 3.80 14.38 -3.40
N PRO A 22 3.99 13.33 -2.57
CA PRO A 22 3.07 12.97 -1.51
C PRO A 22 3.02 14.08 -0.46
N ARG A 23 1.91 14.16 0.27
CA ARG A 23 1.89 14.99 1.47
C ARG A 23 2.94 14.44 2.43
N SER A 24 3.98 15.23 2.69
CA SER A 24 4.94 14.98 3.75
C SER A 24 4.70 16.00 4.86
N THR A 25 4.56 15.51 6.07
CA THR A 25 4.62 16.32 7.28
C THR A 25 5.86 15.89 8.06
N ASP A 26 6.51 16.85 8.72
CA ASP A 26 7.61 16.52 9.60
C ASP A 26 7.03 15.88 10.87
N ALA A 27 7.23 14.58 11.03
CA ALA A 27 6.75 13.82 12.17
C ALA A 27 7.23 14.40 13.51
N LYS A 28 8.43 15.01 13.56
CA LYS A 28 8.92 15.69 14.76
C LYS A 28 8.09 16.93 15.05
N LEU A 29 7.78 17.72 14.03
CA LEU A 29 6.95 18.92 14.16
C LEU A 29 5.50 18.56 14.57
N GLU A 30 4.94 17.47 14.04
CA GLU A 30 3.60 17.00 14.40
C GLU A 30 3.51 16.53 15.86
N ILE A 31 4.54 15.81 16.34
CA ILE A 31 4.65 15.40 17.74
C ILE A 31 4.79 16.62 18.65
N LEU A 32 5.65 17.58 18.27
CA LEU A 32 5.88 18.82 19.03
C LEU A 32 4.61 19.69 19.11
N LEU A 33 3.80 19.71 18.06
CA LEU A 33 2.55 20.47 18.00
C LEU A 33 1.34 19.73 18.62
N ASN A 34 1.54 18.52 19.17
CA ASN A 34 0.50 17.68 19.77
C ASN A 34 -0.71 17.47 18.83
N TRP A 35 -0.45 17.41 17.53
CA TRP A 35 -1.47 17.06 16.54
C TRP A 35 -1.74 15.56 16.67
N ARG A 36 -2.70 15.24 17.56
CA ARG A 36 -3.14 13.87 17.77
C ARG A 36 -3.90 13.38 16.55
N TYR A 37 -3.20 12.57 15.77
CA TYR A 37 -3.64 11.46 14.93
C TYR A 37 -4.73 11.75 13.88
N ASN A 38 -4.45 11.33 12.64
CA ASN A 38 -5.48 10.99 11.67
C ASN A 38 -6.37 9.88 12.27
N ASN A 39 -7.45 10.28 12.96
CA ASN A 39 -8.45 9.34 13.44
C ASN A 39 -9.22 8.81 12.23
N LEU A 40 -8.95 7.56 11.86
CA LEU A 40 -9.72 6.88 10.84
C LEU A 40 -10.81 6.05 11.51
N VAL A 41 -12.06 6.45 11.31
CA VAL A 41 -13.22 5.67 11.74
C VAL A 41 -13.69 4.83 10.56
N LEU A 42 -13.50 3.52 10.66
CA LEU A 42 -13.99 2.55 9.68
C LEU A 42 -15.27 1.93 10.22
N ASN A 43 -16.35 2.01 9.45
CA ASN A 43 -17.62 1.40 9.80
C ASN A 43 -17.84 0.18 8.91
N PHE A 44 -17.87 -1.01 9.52
CA PHE A 44 -18.12 -2.26 8.81
C PHE A 44 -19.61 -2.56 8.90
N ASP A 45 -20.30 -2.56 7.76
CA ASP A 45 -21.73 -2.88 7.72
C ASP A 45 -21.95 -4.36 8.03
N VAL A 46 -22.29 -4.64 9.28
CA VAL A 46 -22.57 -5.99 9.78
C VAL A 46 -23.95 -6.52 9.36
N ARG A 47 -24.86 -5.65 8.92
CA ARG A 47 -26.27 -6.02 8.66
C ARG A 47 -26.48 -6.55 7.24
N ASN A 48 -25.70 -6.04 6.29
CA ASN A 48 -25.75 -6.47 4.89
C ASN A 48 -24.73 -7.57 4.56
N ASN A 49 -24.28 -8.32 5.57
CA ASN A 49 -23.34 -9.39 5.34
C ASN A 49 -24.05 -10.60 4.74
N VAL A 50 -23.70 -10.93 3.49
CA VAL A 50 -24.31 -12.05 2.74
C VAL A 50 -23.94 -13.41 3.36
N TYR A 51 -22.92 -13.47 4.23
CA TYR A 51 -22.43 -14.71 4.84
C TYR A 51 -22.35 -14.57 6.36
N PRO A 52 -23.28 -15.19 7.11
CA PRO A 52 -23.31 -15.14 8.58
C PRO A 52 -22.05 -15.70 9.25
N SER A 53 -21.33 -16.59 8.57
CA SER A 53 -20.08 -17.21 9.08
C SER A 53 -18.84 -16.34 8.91
N VAL A 54 -18.91 -15.25 8.13
CA VAL A 54 -17.76 -14.35 7.92
C VAL A 54 -17.84 -13.20 8.91
N GLN A 55 -16.84 -13.08 9.78
CA GLN A 55 -16.77 -11.94 10.69
C GLN A 55 -16.49 -10.64 9.91
N PRO A 56 -17.29 -9.58 10.11
CA PRO A 56 -17.09 -8.31 9.42
C PRO A 56 -15.78 -7.65 9.85
N GLY A 57 -15.05 -7.10 8.90
CA GLY A 57 -13.74 -6.52 9.15
C GLY A 57 -13.09 -5.99 7.88
N GLY A 58 -11.87 -5.52 8.03
CA GLY A 58 -11.06 -4.96 6.94
C GLY A 58 -9.62 -5.43 7.02
N ILE A 59 -8.86 -5.13 5.97
CA ILE A 59 -7.43 -5.38 5.94
C ILE A 59 -6.74 -4.06 5.61
N LEU A 60 -5.79 -3.67 6.45
CA LEU A 60 -5.02 -2.46 6.34
C LEU A 60 -3.63 -2.78 5.79
N GLY A 61 -3.22 -1.97 4.81
CA GLY A 61 -1.86 -1.90 4.30
C GLY A 61 -1.28 -0.53 4.58
N ILE A 62 -0.02 -0.51 5.03
CA ILE A 62 0.74 0.70 5.27
C ILE A 62 2.05 0.51 4.52
N GLY A 63 2.41 1.48 3.69
CA GLY A 63 3.60 1.40 2.87
C GLY A 63 3.92 2.73 2.20
N SER A 64 4.96 2.71 1.39
CA SER A 64 5.41 3.85 0.60
C SER A 64 4.30 4.30 -0.36
N PRO A 65 4.12 5.62 -0.57
CA PRO A 65 3.17 6.15 -1.55
C PRO A 65 3.54 5.81 -3.00
N PHE A 66 4.76 5.31 -3.24
CA PHE A 66 5.33 5.01 -4.55
C PHE A 66 5.43 3.51 -4.85
N GLU A 67 4.91 2.66 -3.97
CA GLU A 67 5.00 1.21 -4.09
C GLU A 67 3.60 0.56 -4.09
N PRO A 68 3.41 -0.54 -4.83
CA PRO A 68 2.26 -1.41 -4.65
C PRO A 68 2.19 -1.92 -3.20
N ILE A 69 1.08 -1.64 -2.52
CA ILE A 69 0.89 -2.07 -1.13
C ILE A 69 0.14 -3.39 -1.11
N VAL A 70 0.74 -4.40 -0.48
CA VAL A 70 0.04 -5.63 -0.10
C VAL A 70 -0.46 -5.46 1.33
N PRO A 71 -1.78 -5.35 1.57
CA PRO A 71 -2.33 -5.16 2.91
C PRO A 71 -2.18 -6.44 3.74
N LYS A 72 -1.76 -6.31 5.01
CA LYS A 72 -1.42 -7.46 5.88
C LYS A 72 -2.08 -7.40 7.26
N ILE A 73 -2.53 -6.23 7.71
CA ILE A 73 -3.04 -6.06 9.07
C ILE A 73 -4.56 -6.28 9.07
N ARG A 74 -5.04 -7.35 9.72
CA ARG A 74 -6.48 -7.62 9.84
C ARG A 74 -7.11 -6.76 10.94
N LEU A 75 -8.16 -6.05 10.59
CA LEU A 75 -8.98 -5.24 11.50
C LEU A 75 -10.33 -5.91 11.70
N ARG A 76 -10.67 -6.19 12.95
CA ARG A 76 -12.01 -6.64 13.35
C ARG A 76 -12.92 -5.45 13.65
N HIS A 77 -14.22 -5.63 13.39
CA HIS A 77 -15.26 -4.70 13.85
C HIS A 77 -15.24 -4.51 15.39
N ASP A 78 -15.81 -3.40 15.84
CA ASP A 78 -15.97 -3.04 17.26
C ASP A 78 -14.69 -3.05 18.12
N ARG A 79 -13.54 -2.81 17.47
CA ARG A 79 -12.25 -2.69 18.15
C ARG A 79 -11.57 -1.36 17.83
N ASN A 80 -10.95 -0.79 18.85
CA ASN A 80 -10.08 0.37 18.72
C ASN A 80 -8.63 -0.09 18.58
N TYR A 81 -7.93 0.41 17.56
CA TYR A 81 -6.53 0.09 17.30
C TYR A 81 -5.67 1.33 17.45
N ILE A 82 -4.53 1.17 18.11
CA ILE A 82 -3.46 2.17 18.11
C ILE A 82 -2.32 1.60 17.29
N ILE A 83 -2.11 2.18 16.10
CA ILE A 83 -1.04 1.76 15.19
C ILE A 83 0.12 2.74 15.36
N LYS A 84 1.27 2.22 15.79
CA LYS A 84 2.51 2.98 15.90
C LYS A 84 3.41 2.59 14.74
N LEU A 85 3.91 3.60 14.03
CA LEU A 85 4.79 3.41 12.89
C LEU A 85 6.18 3.95 13.24
N GLN A 86 7.20 3.20 12.86
CA GLN A 86 8.59 3.61 12.91
C GLN A 86 9.13 3.52 11.48
N LEU A 87 9.62 4.64 10.96
CA LEU A 87 10.26 4.68 9.65
C LEU A 87 11.73 4.30 9.84
N GLU A 88 12.16 3.27 9.13
CA GLU A 88 13.57 2.87 9.04
C GLU A 88 14.04 3.12 7.62
N GLU A 89 15.20 3.78 7.49
CA GLU A 89 15.79 4.11 6.20
C GLU A 89 17.15 3.43 6.10
N GLU A 90 17.33 2.57 5.10
CA GLU A 90 18.62 1.95 4.79
C GLU A 90 19.28 2.73 3.65
N LYS A 91 20.44 3.35 3.94
CA LYS A 91 21.28 4.01 2.93
C LYS A 91 22.52 3.18 2.68
N LYS A 92 22.65 2.66 1.47
CA LYS A 92 23.90 2.04 1.02
C LYS A 92 24.86 3.11 0.48
N LEU A 93 26.16 2.84 0.60
CA LEU A 93 27.20 3.77 0.16
C LEU A 93 27.18 3.92 -1.37
N PRO A 94 27.39 5.13 -1.91
CA PRO A 94 27.55 5.29 -3.36
C PRO A 94 28.86 4.66 -3.83
N PHE A 95 29.09 4.62 -5.14
CA PHE A 95 30.38 4.22 -5.74
C PHE A 95 31.58 4.80 -4.94
N PRO A 96 32.68 4.03 -4.71
CA PRO A 96 33.09 2.78 -5.37
C PRO A 96 32.63 1.49 -4.70
N TYR A 97 31.74 1.57 -3.70
CA TYR A 97 31.23 0.39 -3.03
C TYR A 97 30.23 -0.32 -3.96
N ASP A 98 30.42 -1.62 -4.14
CA ASP A 98 29.53 -2.44 -4.94
C ASP A 98 28.25 -2.68 -4.12
N THR A 99 27.18 -1.96 -4.47
CA THR A 99 25.94 -1.96 -3.69
C THR A 99 24.76 -2.59 -4.41
N ASP A 100 24.94 -2.98 -5.68
CA ASP A 100 23.89 -3.48 -6.60
C ASP A 100 22.56 -2.71 -6.44
N CYS A 101 22.68 -1.40 -6.21
CA CYS A 101 21.56 -0.51 -5.95
C CYS A 101 21.32 0.35 -7.18
N HIS A 102 20.05 0.44 -7.57
CA HIS A 102 19.60 1.29 -8.65
C HIS A 102 18.83 2.49 -8.08
N ASN A 103 19.18 3.70 -8.52
CA ASN A 103 18.56 4.92 -8.02
C ASN A 103 17.32 5.30 -8.85
N TYR A 104 16.21 4.61 -8.58
CA TYR A 104 14.92 4.85 -9.26
C TYR A 104 14.43 6.30 -9.14
N THR A 105 14.74 6.99 -8.04
CA THR A 105 14.31 8.38 -7.85
C THR A 105 15.04 9.33 -8.81
N GLU A 106 16.34 9.12 -8.99
CA GLU A 106 17.14 9.92 -9.93
C GLU A 106 16.69 9.70 -11.38
N ASP A 107 16.45 8.45 -11.77
CA ASP A 107 15.99 8.13 -13.13
C ASP A 107 14.58 8.68 -13.40
N TRP A 108 13.69 8.59 -12.42
CA TRP A 108 12.36 9.22 -12.50
C TRP A 108 12.46 10.74 -12.69
N LEU A 109 13.37 11.41 -11.95
CA LEU A 109 13.61 12.85 -12.12
C LEU A 109 14.18 13.19 -13.50
N LYS A 110 15.16 12.41 -13.99
CA LYS A 110 15.76 12.58 -15.32
C LYS A 110 14.75 12.39 -16.45
N ASN A 111 13.80 11.47 -16.28
CA ASN A 111 12.76 11.16 -17.26
C ASN A 111 11.50 12.03 -17.11
N ASN A 112 11.64 13.31 -16.71
CA ASN A 112 10.52 14.23 -16.54
C ASN A 112 9.39 13.68 -15.63
N ARG A 113 9.77 13.01 -14.54
CA ARG A 113 8.84 12.39 -13.58
C ARG A 113 7.98 11.29 -14.19
N THR A 114 8.55 10.49 -15.10
CA THR A 114 7.90 9.32 -15.70
C THR A 114 8.69 8.05 -15.43
N GLY A 115 8.00 6.90 -15.39
CA GLY A 115 8.59 5.60 -15.10
C GLY A 115 8.48 5.17 -13.63
N PRO A 116 9.02 3.99 -13.27
CA PRO A 116 8.94 3.44 -11.93
C PRO A 116 9.82 4.20 -10.94
N ARG A 117 9.30 4.46 -9.75
CA ARG A 117 10.01 5.14 -8.65
C ARG A 117 10.52 4.17 -7.57
N SER A 118 10.33 2.87 -7.77
CA SER A 118 10.76 1.77 -6.91
C SER A 118 10.98 0.49 -7.71
N LYS A 119 11.71 -0.47 -7.13
CA LYS A 119 11.94 -1.79 -7.74
C LYS A 119 10.65 -2.55 -7.91
N GLU A 120 9.79 -2.51 -6.89
CA GLU A 120 8.49 -3.18 -6.84
C GLU A 120 7.58 -2.66 -7.96
N MET A 121 7.56 -1.34 -8.18
CA MET A 121 6.80 -0.75 -9.27
C MET A 121 7.38 -1.15 -10.63
N CYS A 122 8.70 -1.21 -10.79
CA CYS A 122 9.35 -1.68 -12.01
C CYS A 122 8.91 -3.13 -12.35
N VAL A 123 8.95 -4.02 -11.35
CA VAL A 123 8.48 -5.41 -11.50
C VAL A 123 7.00 -5.46 -11.86
N GLN A 124 6.16 -4.68 -11.20
CA GLN A 124 4.72 -4.66 -11.52
C GLN A 124 4.44 -4.12 -12.92
N LEU A 125 5.14 -3.09 -13.38
CA LEU A 125 5.01 -2.59 -14.75
C LEU A 125 5.42 -3.65 -15.77
N CYS A 126 6.51 -4.37 -15.52
CA CYS A 126 6.96 -5.46 -16.37
C CYS A 126 5.92 -6.60 -16.44
N ILE A 127 5.37 -7.03 -15.29
CA ILE A 127 4.28 -8.02 -15.25
C ILE A 127 3.06 -7.50 -16.01
N GLN A 128 2.71 -6.23 -15.84
CA GLN A 128 1.59 -5.61 -16.56
C GLN A 128 1.81 -5.64 -18.07
N GLU A 129 3.00 -5.29 -18.55
CA GLU A 129 3.35 -5.32 -19.97
C GLU A 129 3.25 -6.73 -20.55
N ILE A 130 3.79 -7.74 -19.86
CA ILE A 130 3.66 -9.14 -20.26
C ILE A 130 2.18 -9.57 -20.25
N SER A 131 1.41 -9.15 -19.23
CA SER A 131 -0.03 -9.49 -19.11
C SER A 131 -0.92 -8.72 -20.09
N LYS A 132 -0.44 -7.65 -20.75
CA LYS A 132 -1.22 -6.99 -21.82
C LYS A 132 -1.41 -7.92 -23.04
N GLU A 133 -0.58 -8.94 -23.20
CA GLU A 133 -0.80 -10.02 -24.18
C GLU A 133 -1.80 -11.09 -23.69
N SER A 134 -2.27 -11.03 -22.44
CA SER A 134 -3.23 -11.97 -21.87
C SER A 134 -4.12 -11.29 -20.83
N TYR A 135 -5.26 -10.77 -21.28
CA TYR A 135 -6.41 -10.27 -20.49
C TYR A 135 -6.24 -10.36 -18.97
N CYS A 136 -5.87 -9.26 -18.30
CA CYS A 136 -5.83 -9.23 -16.85
C CYS A 136 -6.69 -8.11 -16.28
N GLY A 137 -7.68 -8.52 -15.46
CA GLY A 137 -8.53 -7.65 -14.64
C GLY A 137 -7.75 -6.95 -13.52
N PRO A 138 -8.40 -5.99 -12.81
CA PRO A 138 -7.70 -5.06 -11.95
C PRO A 138 -7.44 -5.66 -10.56
N CYS A 139 -6.22 -5.43 -10.08
CA CYS A 139 -5.76 -5.57 -8.69
C CYS A 139 -5.34 -6.98 -8.23
N LEU A 140 -4.10 -7.03 -7.75
CA LEU A 140 -3.47 -8.10 -7.00
C LEU A 140 -4.45 -8.69 -5.96
N SER A 141 -4.72 -9.99 -6.09
CA SER A 141 -5.67 -10.73 -5.29
C SER A 141 -5.28 -10.76 -3.81
N LEU A 142 -6.20 -10.29 -2.96
CA LEU A 142 -6.27 -10.66 -1.55
C LEU A 142 -6.84 -12.07 -1.45
N GLU A 143 -6.04 -13.03 -0.99
CA GLU A 143 -6.56 -14.31 -0.54
C GLU A 143 -7.43 -14.07 0.70
N LEU A 144 -8.73 -14.36 0.58
CA LEU A 144 -9.64 -14.44 1.71
C LEU A 144 -9.23 -15.65 2.55
N TYR A 145 -8.61 -15.40 3.71
CA TYR A 145 -8.44 -16.43 4.71
C TYR A 145 -9.79 -16.71 5.36
N ALA A 146 -10.38 -17.86 5.05
CA ALA A 146 -11.41 -18.47 5.85
C ALA A 146 -10.72 -19.21 7.01
N ASP A 147 -10.64 -18.57 8.18
CA ASP A 147 -10.31 -19.31 9.40
C ASP A 147 -11.56 -20.11 9.79
N GLY A 148 -11.57 -21.39 9.40
CA GLY A 148 -12.56 -22.36 9.86
C GLY A 148 -12.36 -22.65 11.35
N ALA A 149 -13.42 -22.50 12.12
CA ALA A 149 -13.58 -23.10 13.44
C ALA A 149 -14.39 -24.40 13.30
#